data_AF-A0A4U1AN85-F1
#
_entry.id   AF-A0A4U1AN85-F1
#
_cell.length_a   1.000
_cell.length_b   1.000
_cell.length_c   1.000
_cell.angle_alpha   90.00
_cell.angle_beta   90.00
_cell.angle_gamma   90.00
#
_symmetry.space_group_name_H-M   'P 1'
#
loop_
_entity.id
_entity.type
_entity.pdbx_description
1 polymer ?
#
loop_
_entity_poly.entity_id
_entity_poly.type
_entity_poly.pdbx_seq_one_letter_code
_entity_poly.pdbx_strand_id
1 'polypeptide(L)'
;MDTGRLPCIIAVKPWFQDHIFNDKIVLPAVEGMLQLAAHVAAAYPGININVMEDACFAKFLEIAPDAASLSTLIECSAHPDDRVQAKLLSRSQFKAMSRIKEHCKIFFSRAVPDSIHNSPRINFSAGPPTARGIKVKVDYLYRKLVPFGPSYRTLQEALHLFEHEAWGKLRAPRFPVCSNDAIQKTIGSPFPLDGALHAACVLGQQTVDFVPFPVGFRRRTVLRPTQPGSSYITRVRQTPCLDGELNFDLAIWDDGGQLYETVDGLRMRDVSSVLKKNRDKLAVVGPGEQLLHGNSGQPAQQDERIHCPGQVHAKEKNQV
;
A
#
# COMPACT_ATOMS: atom_id res chain seq x y z
N MET A 1 25.68 -20.04 7.35
CA MET A 1 25.52 -18.58 7.55
C MET A 1 24.09 -18.37 7.98
N ASP A 2 23.89 -17.99 9.25
CA ASP A 2 22.57 -17.69 9.77
C ASP A 2 22.08 -16.41 9.08
N THR A 3 21.00 -16.52 8.29
CA THR A 3 20.52 -15.40 7.48
C THR A 3 19.82 -14.32 8.32
N GLY A 4 19.74 -14.48 9.65
CA GLY A 4 19.03 -13.56 10.54
C GLY A 4 17.50 -13.56 10.29
N ARG A 5 17.00 -14.61 9.65
CA ARG A 5 15.59 -14.77 9.27
C ARG A 5 14.87 -15.62 10.29
N LEU A 6 13.92 -15.03 10.98
CA LEU A 6 13.12 -15.69 11.99
C LEU A 6 11.76 -16.11 11.41
N PRO A 7 11.33 -17.36 11.59
CA PRO A 7 9.97 -17.76 11.27
C PRO A 7 8.94 -16.89 12.01
N CYS A 8 7.89 -16.49 11.30
CA CYS A 8 6.78 -15.72 11.84
C CYS A 8 5.45 -16.30 11.35
N ILE A 9 4.52 -16.54 12.25
CA ILE A 9 3.17 -17.00 11.92
C ILE A 9 2.20 -15.85 12.13
N ILE A 10 1.51 -15.46 11.06
CA ILE A 10 0.44 -14.46 11.14
C ILE A 10 -0.88 -15.21 11.21
N ALA A 11 -1.59 -15.09 12.33
CA ALA A 11 -2.94 -15.63 12.46
C ALA A 11 -3.90 -14.89 11.53
N VAL A 12 -4.63 -15.62 10.69
CA VAL A 12 -5.63 -15.02 9.79
C VAL A 12 -6.83 -14.58 10.62
N LYS A 13 -7.17 -13.29 10.50
CA LYS A 13 -8.31 -12.71 11.22
C LYS A 13 -9.56 -12.76 10.35
N PRO A 14 -10.76 -12.86 10.94
CA PRO A 14 -12.01 -12.94 10.17
C PRO A 14 -12.18 -11.77 9.18
N TRP A 15 -11.77 -10.57 9.57
CA TRP A 15 -11.88 -9.39 8.70
C TRP A 15 -10.93 -9.42 7.50
N PHE A 16 -9.87 -10.25 7.47
CA PHE A 16 -8.95 -10.29 6.33
C PHE A 16 -9.65 -10.68 5.03
N GLN A 17 -10.71 -11.48 5.10
CA GLN A 17 -11.53 -11.86 3.94
C GLN A 17 -12.15 -10.67 3.20
N ASP A 18 -12.26 -9.51 3.85
CA ASP A 18 -12.79 -8.28 3.25
C ASP A 18 -11.72 -7.47 2.50
N HIS A 19 -10.45 -7.85 2.59
CA HIS A 19 -9.36 -7.19 1.87
C HIS A 19 -9.03 -7.93 0.56
N ILE A 20 -9.91 -7.75 -0.44
CA ILE A 20 -9.84 -8.47 -1.71
C ILE A 20 -9.25 -7.59 -2.81
N PHE A 21 -8.31 -8.14 -3.55
CA PHE A 21 -7.78 -7.56 -4.78
C PHE A 21 -7.74 -8.60 -5.90
N ASN A 22 -8.40 -8.30 -7.03
CA ASN A 22 -8.47 -9.19 -8.19
C ASN A 22 -8.87 -10.64 -7.82
N ASP A 23 -9.99 -10.76 -7.09
CA ASP A 23 -10.59 -12.01 -6.60
C ASP A 23 -9.73 -12.80 -5.61
N LYS A 24 -8.68 -12.20 -5.05
CA LYS A 24 -7.82 -12.82 -4.04
C LYS A 24 -7.85 -12.05 -2.74
N ILE A 25 -7.89 -12.79 -1.63
CA ILE A 25 -7.66 -12.22 -0.30
C ILE A 25 -6.18 -11.89 -0.20
N VAL A 26 -5.85 -10.65 0.12
CA VAL A 26 -4.46 -10.21 0.28
C VAL A 26 -4.28 -9.56 1.64
N LEU A 27 -3.16 -9.82 2.31
CA LEU A 27 -2.85 -9.16 3.58
C LEU A 27 -2.76 -7.65 3.34
N PRO A 28 -3.54 -6.81 4.08
CA PRO A 28 -3.43 -5.36 3.97
C PRO A 28 -2.01 -4.88 4.31
N ALA A 29 -1.56 -3.84 3.63
CA ALA A 29 -0.26 -3.23 3.91
C ALA A 29 -0.15 -2.78 5.38
N VAL A 30 -1.23 -2.22 5.92
CA VAL A 30 -1.31 -1.77 7.32
C VAL A 30 -1.16 -2.90 8.33
N GLU A 31 -1.63 -4.11 8.01
CA GLU A 31 -1.44 -5.30 8.86
C GLU A 31 0.03 -5.78 8.77
N GLY A 32 0.64 -5.73 7.59
CA GLY A 32 2.08 -5.98 7.43
C GLY A 32 2.94 -5.02 8.27
N MET A 33 2.56 -3.74 8.34
CA MET A 33 3.22 -2.75 9.20
C MET A 33 3.12 -3.12 10.68
N LEU A 34 1.94 -3.55 11.16
CA LEU A 34 1.73 -3.99 12.54
C LEU A 34 2.65 -5.17 12.89
N GLN A 35 2.76 -6.16 11.99
CA GLN A 35 3.61 -7.34 12.21
C GLN A 35 5.10 -6.97 12.30
N LEU A 36 5.58 -6.09 11.41
CA LEU A 36 6.96 -5.63 11.45
C LEU A 36 7.25 -4.80 12.69
N ALA A 37 6.35 -3.87 13.06
CA ALA A 37 6.49 -3.08 14.27
C ALA A 37 6.53 -3.96 15.54
N ALA A 38 5.67 -4.98 15.61
CA ALA A 38 5.64 -5.93 16.71
C ALA A 38 6.98 -6.64 16.90
N HIS A 39 7.54 -7.14 15.81
CA HIS A 39 8.78 -7.88 15.84
C HIS A 39 9.98 -6.97 16.16
N VAL A 40 10.03 -5.77 15.58
CA VAL A 40 11.09 -4.81 15.82
C VAL A 40 11.07 -4.30 17.25
N ALA A 41 9.90 -3.99 17.82
CA ALA A 41 9.77 -3.58 19.21
C ALA A 41 10.27 -4.67 20.20
N ALA A 42 10.02 -5.94 19.88
CA ALA A 42 10.48 -7.06 20.71
C ALA A 42 12.00 -7.29 20.60
N ALA A 43 12.56 -7.18 19.38
CA ALA A 43 13.98 -7.46 19.13
C ALA A 43 14.92 -6.29 19.45
N TYR A 44 14.42 -5.04 19.40
CA TYR A 44 15.24 -3.83 19.57
C TYR A 44 14.62 -2.91 20.62
N PRO A 45 14.86 -3.16 21.92
CA PRO A 45 14.35 -2.31 22.99
C PRO A 45 14.73 -0.83 22.80
N GLY A 46 13.74 0.05 22.93
CA GLY A 46 13.88 1.50 22.77
C GLY A 46 13.90 1.99 21.31
N ILE A 47 13.67 1.12 20.32
CA ILE A 47 13.33 1.57 18.96
C ILE A 47 11.98 2.28 18.97
N ASN A 48 11.84 3.36 18.20
CA ASN A 48 10.60 4.09 18.12
C ASN A 48 9.73 3.54 16.97
N ILE A 49 8.68 2.79 17.32
CA ILE A 49 7.76 2.22 16.30
C ILE A 49 6.69 3.20 15.84
N ASN A 50 6.56 4.38 16.47
CA ASN A 50 5.64 5.42 16.03
C ASN A 50 6.10 6.11 14.75
N VAL A 51 7.37 5.93 14.36
CA VAL A 51 7.94 6.48 13.14
C VAL A 51 8.37 5.32 12.24
N MET A 52 7.80 5.27 11.04
CA MET A 52 8.15 4.29 10.01
C MET A 52 8.65 5.04 8.79
N GLU A 53 9.81 4.65 8.27
CA GLU A 53 10.51 5.36 7.20
C GLU A 53 10.81 4.43 6.02
N ASP A 54 10.87 5.02 4.83
CA ASP A 54 11.25 4.35 3.58
C ASP A 54 10.50 3.03 3.34
N ALA A 55 9.20 3.02 3.65
CA ALA A 55 8.37 1.85 3.49
C ALA A 55 8.20 1.48 2.02
N CYS A 56 8.21 0.19 1.73
CA CYS A 56 8.00 -0.39 0.42
C CYS A 56 7.06 -1.59 0.50
N PHE A 57 6.05 -1.64 -0.35
CA PHE A 57 5.12 -2.75 -0.52
C PHE A 57 5.39 -3.40 -1.89
N ALA A 58 6.36 -4.31 -1.91
CA ALA A 58 6.89 -4.86 -3.14
C ALA A 58 5.92 -5.83 -3.83
N LYS A 59 5.23 -6.66 -3.04
CA LYS A 59 4.34 -7.73 -3.54
C LYS A 59 3.24 -8.05 -2.53
N PHE A 60 2.04 -8.37 -3.04
CA PHE A 60 0.96 -8.89 -2.22
C PHE A 60 1.35 -10.22 -1.55
N LEU A 61 0.97 -10.35 -0.28
CA LEU A 61 0.95 -11.62 0.43
C LEU A 61 -0.48 -12.16 0.34
N GLU A 62 -0.70 -13.11 -0.57
CA GLU A 62 -1.99 -13.74 -0.78
C GLU A 62 -2.34 -14.66 0.40
N ILE A 63 -3.61 -14.66 0.80
CA ILE A 63 -4.17 -15.50 1.85
C ILE A 63 -5.08 -16.52 1.18
N ALA A 64 -4.83 -17.81 1.40
CA ALA A 64 -5.74 -18.85 0.89
C ALA A 64 -7.10 -18.74 1.62
N PRO A 65 -8.24 -18.96 0.94
CA PRO A 65 -9.57 -18.76 1.53
C PRO A 65 -9.85 -19.50 2.85
N ASP A 66 -9.20 -20.65 3.05
CA ASP A 66 -9.33 -21.53 4.21
C ASP A 66 -8.11 -21.49 5.15
N ALA A 67 -7.15 -20.60 4.90
CA ALA A 67 -5.96 -20.48 5.73
C ALA A 67 -6.32 -19.92 7.12
N ALA A 68 -6.03 -20.70 8.17
CA ALA A 68 -6.08 -20.21 9.54
C ALA A 68 -4.86 -19.35 9.91
N SER A 69 -3.74 -19.51 9.18
CA SER A 69 -2.51 -18.78 9.42
C SER A 69 -1.64 -18.67 8.16
N LEU A 70 -0.73 -17.70 8.14
CA LEU A 70 0.27 -17.51 7.11
C LEU A 70 1.65 -17.83 7.68
N SER A 71 2.38 -18.73 7.00
CA SER A 71 3.79 -19.00 7.30
C SER A 71 4.68 -17.98 6.58
N THR A 72 5.33 -17.12 7.37
CA THR A 72 6.18 -16.03 6.88
C THR A 72 7.54 -16.05 7.55
N LEU A 73 8.45 -15.20 7.09
CA LEU A 73 9.73 -14.95 7.74
C LEU A 73 9.85 -13.44 7.98
N ILE A 74 10.46 -13.06 9.10
CA ILE A 74 10.89 -11.70 9.35
C ILE A 74 12.42 -11.67 9.30
N GLU A 75 12.96 -10.69 8.58
CA GLU A 75 14.39 -10.39 8.55
C GLU A 75 14.57 -8.99 9.14
N CYS A 76 15.41 -8.85 10.17
CA CYS A 76 15.78 -7.56 10.73
C CYS A 76 17.29 -7.35 10.61
N SER A 77 17.69 -6.16 10.21
CA SER A 77 19.09 -5.77 10.13
C SER A 77 19.27 -4.36 10.67
N ALA A 78 20.14 -4.23 11.67
CA ALA A 78 20.59 -2.93 12.14
C ALA A 78 21.44 -2.26 11.05
N HIS A 79 21.22 -0.97 10.84
CA HIS A 79 22.01 -0.12 9.98
C HIS A 79 23.00 0.73 10.81
N PRO A 80 24.10 1.22 10.20
CA PRO A 80 25.09 2.06 10.88
C PRO A 80 24.55 3.40 11.42
N ASP A 81 23.39 3.84 10.94
CA ASP A 81 22.73 5.11 11.30
C ASP A 81 21.66 4.93 12.40
N ASP A 82 21.81 3.90 13.25
CA ASP A 82 20.87 3.52 14.31
C ASP A 82 19.43 3.22 13.84
N ARG A 83 19.24 3.01 12.53
CA ARG A 83 17.99 2.49 11.99
C ARG A 83 17.99 0.97 11.99
N VAL A 84 16.80 0.40 12.08
CA VAL A 84 16.54 -1.03 11.90
C VAL A 84 15.69 -1.19 10.66
N GLN A 85 16.22 -1.89 9.66
CA GLN A 85 15.42 -2.35 8.53
C GLN A 85 14.74 -3.66 8.91
N ALA A 86 13.43 -3.74 8.69
CA ALA A 86 12.66 -4.97 8.85
C ALA A 86 11.94 -5.33 7.55
N LYS A 87 11.90 -6.62 7.24
CA LYS A 87 11.24 -7.17 6.05
C LYS A 87 10.28 -8.28 6.40
N LEU A 88 9.12 -8.29 5.76
CA LEU A 88 8.18 -9.40 5.76
C LEU A 88 8.38 -10.21 4.49
N LEU A 89 8.66 -11.50 4.65
CA LEU A 89 9.01 -12.41 3.58
C LEU A 89 8.12 -13.65 3.59
N SER A 90 7.95 -14.31 2.46
CA SER A 90 7.36 -15.66 2.38
C SER A 90 8.22 -16.62 1.59
N ARG A 91 8.02 -17.92 1.83
CA ARG A 91 8.58 -18.99 1.00
C ARG A 91 7.54 -19.37 -0.04
N SER A 92 7.95 -19.34 -1.30
CA SER A 92 7.17 -19.93 -2.39
C SER A 92 7.94 -21.10 -2.99
N GLN A 93 7.29 -22.23 -3.19
CA GLN A 93 7.85 -23.33 -3.95
C GLN A 93 7.47 -23.18 -5.42
N PHE A 94 8.46 -23.41 -6.29
CA PHE A 94 8.26 -23.51 -7.73
C PHE A 94 9.05 -24.71 -8.24
N LYS A 95 8.36 -25.81 -8.53
CA LYS A 95 8.97 -27.13 -8.78
C LYS A 95 9.90 -27.51 -7.62
N ALA A 96 11.11 -27.99 -7.91
CA ALA A 96 12.11 -28.37 -6.89
C ALA A 96 12.82 -27.17 -6.23
N MET A 97 12.52 -25.92 -6.61
CA MET A 97 13.19 -24.74 -6.07
C MET A 97 12.31 -23.98 -5.08
N SER A 98 12.87 -23.63 -3.92
CA SER A 98 12.25 -22.66 -3.02
C SER A 98 12.79 -21.25 -3.31
N ARG A 99 11.90 -20.26 -3.38
CA ARG A 99 12.25 -18.84 -3.54
C ARG A 99 11.68 -18.05 -2.39
N ILE A 100 12.46 -17.09 -1.91
CA ILE A 100 12.01 -16.09 -0.94
C ILE A 100 11.41 -14.92 -1.70
N LYS A 101 10.22 -14.49 -1.27
CA LYS A 101 9.55 -13.29 -1.78
C LYS A 101 9.51 -12.23 -0.68
N GLU A 102 9.97 -11.03 -0.99
CA GLU A 102 9.76 -9.84 -0.15
C GLU A 102 8.39 -9.25 -0.44
N HIS A 103 7.65 -8.93 0.62
CA HIS A 103 6.31 -8.35 0.56
C HIS A 103 6.29 -6.91 1.06
N CYS A 104 6.91 -6.68 2.22
CA CYS A 104 6.97 -5.39 2.88
C CYS A 104 8.38 -5.17 3.43
N LYS A 105 8.86 -3.93 3.36
CA LYS A 105 10.11 -3.48 3.97
C LYS A 105 9.89 -2.11 4.59
N ILE A 106 10.38 -1.91 5.82
CA ILE A 106 10.24 -0.66 6.58
C ILE A 106 11.53 -0.41 7.34
N PHE A 107 11.91 0.87 7.48
CA PHE A 107 12.91 1.30 8.45
C PHE A 107 12.23 1.87 9.70
N PHE A 108 12.77 1.49 10.84
CA PHE A 108 12.44 2.07 12.14
C PHE A 108 13.69 2.75 12.68
N SER A 109 13.55 3.88 13.34
CA SER A 109 14.68 4.60 13.92
C SER A 109 14.50 4.75 15.43
N ARG A 110 15.60 4.97 16.15
CA ARG A 110 15.52 5.38 17.57
C ARG A 110 15.17 6.86 17.73
N ALA A 111 15.13 7.60 16.62
CA ALA A 111 14.82 9.01 16.60
C ALA A 111 13.45 9.24 17.24
N VAL A 112 13.40 10.18 18.17
CA VAL A 112 12.13 10.70 18.70
C VAL A 112 11.40 11.35 17.54
N PRO A 113 10.07 11.21 17.41
CA PRO A 113 9.35 11.94 16.38
C PRO A 113 9.68 13.43 16.57
N ASP A 114 10.03 14.12 15.49
CA ASP A 114 10.12 15.57 15.53
C ASP A 114 8.83 16.08 16.21
N SER A 115 8.96 17.02 17.15
CA SER A 115 7.80 17.55 17.86
C SER A 115 6.70 17.91 16.86
N ILE A 116 5.42 17.85 17.25
CA ILE A 116 4.26 18.18 16.39
C ILE A 116 4.47 19.54 15.68
N HIS A 117 5.25 20.44 16.28
CA HIS A 117 5.58 21.77 15.78
C HIS A 117 6.70 21.82 14.73
N ASN A 118 7.49 20.76 14.56
CA ASN A 118 8.66 20.71 13.68
C ASN A 118 8.54 19.74 12.50
N SER A 119 7.39 19.09 12.27
CA SER A 119 7.17 18.37 11.00
C SER A 119 6.74 19.39 9.94
N PRO A 120 7.65 19.88 9.08
CA PRO A 120 7.39 21.04 8.23
C PRO A 120 6.55 20.72 6.99
N ARG A 121 5.94 19.52 6.91
CA ARG A 121 5.51 18.94 5.64
C ARG A 121 3.99 18.91 5.45
N ILE A 122 3.21 18.63 6.50
CA ILE A 122 1.74 18.67 6.39
C ILE A 122 1.23 20.05 6.80
N ASN A 123 1.09 20.92 5.81
CA ASN A 123 0.58 22.28 5.96
C ASN A 123 -0.91 22.37 5.62
N PHE A 124 -1.72 21.43 6.10
CA PHE A 124 -3.17 21.47 5.94
C PHE A 124 -3.91 21.06 7.21
N SER A 125 -5.08 21.67 7.44
CA SER A 125 -5.89 21.51 8.64
C SER A 125 -6.97 20.43 8.47
N ALA A 126 -7.55 19.99 9.59
CA ALA A 126 -8.64 19.00 9.63
C ALA A 126 -9.90 19.43 8.86
N GLY A 127 -10.13 20.73 8.72
CA GLY A 127 -11.32 21.26 8.04
C GLY A 127 -11.33 20.92 6.54
N PRO A 128 -12.52 20.82 5.93
CA PRO A 128 -12.61 20.64 4.49
C PRO A 128 -12.01 21.87 3.77
N PRO A 129 -11.41 21.68 2.59
CA PRO A 129 -11.06 22.79 1.71
C PRO A 129 -12.26 23.70 1.43
N THR A 130 -12.00 25.00 1.31
CA THR A 130 -13.04 26.02 1.02
C THR A 130 -13.49 26.03 -0.43
N ALA A 131 -12.70 25.43 -1.33
CA ALA A 131 -13.01 25.31 -2.75
C ALA A 131 -14.28 24.48 -2.98
N ARG A 132 -14.88 24.57 -4.17
CA ARG A 132 -15.99 23.69 -4.54
C ARG A 132 -15.46 22.31 -4.87
N GLY A 133 -15.92 21.28 -4.15
CA GLY A 133 -15.57 19.89 -4.39
C GLY A 133 -16.71 19.05 -4.96
N ILE A 134 -16.37 17.88 -5.49
CA ILE A 134 -17.31 16.82 -5.90
C ILE A 134 -17.53 15.89 -4.71
N LYS A 135 -18.80 15.55 -4.44
CA LYS A 135 -19.15 14.61 -3.38
C LYS A 135 -19.32 13.20 -3.95
N VAL A 136 -18.53 12.25 -3.48
CA VAL A 136 -18.62 10.82 -3.82
C VAL A 136 -19.24 10.07 -2.64
N LYS A 137 -20.44 9.51 -2.82
CA LYS A 137 -21.11 8.72 -1.77
C LYS A 137 -20.31 7.43 -1.49
N VAL A 138 -20.19 7.04 -0.23
CA VAL A 138 -19.41 5.85 0.17
C VAL A 138 -19.93 4.54 -0.45
N ASP A 139 -21.25 4.42 -0.64
CA ASP A 139 -21.83 3.24 -1.32
C ASP A 139 -21.35 3.09 -2.76
N TYR A 140 -21.20 4.22 -3.47
CA TYR A 140 -20.67 4.21 -4.82
C TYR A 140 -19.16 3.91 -4.80
N LEU A 141 -18.43 4.57 -3.90
CA LEU A 141 -16.98 4.41 -3.71
C LEU A 141 -16.60 2.93 -3.49
N TYR A 142 -17.22 2.27 -2.51
CA TYR A 142 -16.93 0.88 -2.18
C TYR A 142 -17.57 -0.14 -3.12
N ARG A 143 -18.45 0.29 -4.04
CA ARG A 143 -18.98 -0.59 -5.10
C ARG A 143 -18.17 -0.52 -6.38
N LYS A 144 -17.56 0.64 -6.68
CA LYS A 144 -17.03 0.94 -8.01
C LYS A 144 -15.57 1.36 -8.05
N LEU A 145 -15.06 2.03 -7.03
CA LEU A 145 -13.73 2.65 -7.08
C LEU A 145 -12.70 1.86 -6.27
N VAL A 146 -13.08 1.38 -5.10
CA VAL A 146 -12.22 0.59 -4.19
C VAL A 146 -13.08 -0.52 -3.53
N PRO A 147 -13.32 -1.65 -4.22
CA PRO A 147 -14.36 -2.61 -3.85
C PRO A 147 -14.03 -3.52 -2.67
N PHE A 148 -13.59 -2.93 -1.55
CA PHE A 148 -13.29 -3.64 -0.31
C PHE A 148 -14.56 -4.08 0.43
N GLY A 149 -14.44 -5.19 1.17
CA GLY A 149 -15.50 -5.75 1.99
C GLY A 149 -15.77 -4.94 3.27
N PRO A 150 -16.88 -5.23 3.98
CA PRO A 150 -17.42 -4.39 5.06
C PRO A 150 -16.41 -3.96 6.13
N SER A 151 -15.48 -4.83 6.54
CA SER A 151 -14.50 -4.52 7.58
C SER A 151 -13.54 -3.39 7.21
N TYR A 152 -13.27 -3.19 5.92
CA TYR A 152 -12.38 -2.13 5.41
C TYR A 152 -13.16 -0.95 4.81
N ARG A 153 -14.48 -0.91 4.98
CA ARG A 153 -15.34 0.23 4.60
C ARG A 153 -15.32 1.33 5.64
N THR A 154 -14.14 1.88 5.87
CA THR A 154 -13.86 2.82 6.95
C THR A 154 -14.25 4.26 6.61
N LEU A 155 -14.26 4.66 5.33
CA LEU A 155 -14.82 5.95 4.90
C LEU A 155 -16.33 5.98 5.17
N GLN A 156 -16.77 7.07 5.78
CA GLN A 156 -18.17 7.29 6.18
C GLN A 156 -18.81 8.40 5.36
N GLU A 157 -20.14 8.35 5.22
CA GLU A 157 -20.98 9.36 4.56
C GLU A 157 -20.58 9.61 3.08
N ALA A 158 -19.58 10.44 2.84
CA ALA A 158 -19.03 10.72 1.53
C ALA A 158 -17.56 11.12 1.60
N LEU A 159 -16.85 10.87 0.49
CA LEU A 159 -15.55 11.47 0.22
C LEU A 159 -15.76 12.72 -0.63
N HIS A 160 -15.18 13.84 -0.22
CA HIS A 160 -15.19 15.09 -0.94
C HIS A 160 -13.87 15.23 -1.71
N LEU A 161 -13.97 15.33 -3.04
CA LEU A 161 -12.83 15.48 -3.94
C LEU A 161 -12.72 16.92 -4.44
N PHE A 162 -11.51 17.44 -4.41
CA PHE A 162 -11.09 18.73 -4.93
C PHE A 162 -9.94 18.48 -5.91
N GLU A 163 -9.51 19.51 -6.65
CA GLU A 163 -8.52 19.36 -7.73
C GLU A 163 -7.27 18.55 -7.35
N HIS A 164 -6.72 18.80 -6.16
CA HIS A 164 -5.52 18.10 -5.65
C HIS A 164 -5.71 17.57 -4.24
N GLU A 165 -6.94 17.51 -3.73
CA GLU A 165 -7.20 17.12 -2.35
C GLU A 165 -8.44 16.25 -2.21
N ALA A 166 -8.42 15.37 -1.22
CA ALA A 166 -9.59 14.64 -0.77
C ALA A 166 -9.80 14.84 0.73
N TRP A 167 -11.05 14.96 1.13
CA TRP A 167 -11.46 15.12 2.52
C TRP A 167 -12.61 14.16 2.84
N GLY A 168 -12.54 13.46 3.96
CA GLY A 168 -13.58 12.52 4.34
C GLY A 168 -13.55 12.16 5.82
N LYS A 169 -14.67 11.62 6.30
CA LYS A 169 -14.77 11.04 7.63
C LYS A 169 -14.41 9.55 7.58
N LEU A 170 -13.78 9.08 8.63
CA LEU A 170 -13.37 7.70 8.83
C LEU A 170 -14.01 7.17 10.11
N ARG A 171 -14.25 5.86 10.16
CA ARG A 171 -14.60 5.15 11.38
C ARG A 171 -13.89 3.82 11.42
N ALA A 172 -13.13 3.59 12.49
CA ALA A 172 -12.53 2.29 12.75
C ALA A 172 -13.64 1.29 13.11
N PRO A 173 -13.65 0.07 12.56
CA PRO A 173 -14.56 -0.98 13.01
C PRO A 173 -14.31 -1.32 14.47
N ARG A 174 -15.35 -1.80 15.16
CA ARG A 174 -15.24 -2.31 16.53
C ARG A 174 -15.25 -3.83 16.48
N PHE A 175 -14.08 -4.45 16.60
CA PHE A 175 -13.97 -5.89 16.75
C PHE A 175 -13.84 -6.29 18.22
N PRO A 176 -14.55 -7.34 18.68
CA PRO A 176 -14.57 -7.74 20.08
C PRO A 176 -13.23 -8.32 20.61
N VAL A 177 -12.20 -8.47 19.78
CA VAL A 177 -11.01 -9.30 20.08
C VAL A 177 -9.70 -8.51 20.26
N CYS A 178 -9.68 -7.17 20.12
CA CYS A 178 -8.41 -6.43 20.00
C CYS A 178 -8.04 -5.51 21.18
N SER A 179 -8.67 -5.63 22.35
CA SER A 179 -8.47 -4.66 23.45
C SER A 179 -7.10 -4.75 24.16
N ASN A 180 -6.29 -5.78 23.91
CA ASN A 180 -5.01 -6.00 24.60
C ASN A 180 -3.78 -6.15 23.71
N ASP A 181 -3.85 -5.80 22.43
CA ASP A 181 -2.67 -5.78 21.56
C ASP A 181 -1.76 -4.58 21.92
N ALA A 182 -0.61 -4.86 22.51
CA ALA A 182 0.35 -3.84 22.96
C ALA A 182 0.86 -2.95 21.82
N ILE A 183 0.93 -3.49 20.61
CA ILE A 183 1.37 -2.77 19.43
C ILE A 183 0.27 -1.81 18.96
N GLN A 184 -0.98 -2.26 18.89
CA GLN A 184 -2.10 -1.37 18.58
C GLN A 184 -2.32 -0.30 19.66
N LYS A 185 -2.00 -0.57 20.93
CA LYS A 185 -1.97 0.47 21.98
C LYS A 185 -0.93 1.56 21.69
N THR A 186 0.12 1.26 20.93
CA THR A 186 1.21 2.19 20.61
C THR A 186 0.99 2.91 19.29
N ILE A 187 0.68 2.15 18.23
CA ILE A 187 0.58 2.68 16.85
C ILE A 187 -0.84 2.72 16.30
N GLY A 188 -1.84 2.36 17.10
CA GLY A 188 -3.25 2.51 16.80
C GLY A 188 -3.86 1.37 15.98
N SER A 189 -5.16 1.51 15.75
CA SER A 189 -5.94 0.67 14.85
C SER A 189 -5.45 0.85 13.40
N PRO A 190 -5.31 -0.23 12.61
CA PRO A 190 -4.82 -0.13 11.22
C PRO A 190 -5.87 0.47 10.26
N PHE A 191 -7.15 0.41 10.62
CA PHE A 191 -8.28 0.69 9.74
C PHE A 191 -8.43 2.17 9.31
N PRO A 192 -8.23 3.17 10.20
CA PRO A 192 -8.28 4.57 9.77
C PRO A 192 -7.20 4.89 8.73
N LEU A 193 -5.97 4.38 8.90
CA LEU A 193 -4.92 4.57 7.90
C LEU A 193 -5.31 3.93 6.57
N ASP A 194 -5.82 2.70 6.58
CA ASP A 194 -6.27 2.03 5.36
C ASP A 194 -7.37 2.82 4.64
N GLY A 195 -8.32 3.39 5.38
CA GLY A 195 -9.32 4.31 4.85
C GLY A 195 -8.75 5.59 4.24
N ALA A 196 -7.71 6.16 4.85
CA ALA A 196 -6.99 7.30 4.27
C ALA A 196 -6.27 6.91 2.96
N LEU A 197 -5.73 5.69 2.87
CA LEU A 197 -5.17 5.14 1.64
C LEU A 197 -6.26 4.95 0.56
N HIS A 198 -7.47 4.53 0.94
CA HIS A 198 -8.61 4.49 0.01
C HIS A 198 -8.97 5.87 -0.52
N ALA A 199 -8.95 6.91 0.33
CA ALA A 199 -9.18 8.29 -0.12
C ALA A 199 -8.12 8.75 -1.13
N ALA A 200 -6.85 8.41 -0.90
CA ALA A 200 -5.76 8.67 -1.85
C ALA A 200 -5.94 7.91 -3.16
N CYS A 201 -6.36 6.65 -3.10
CA CYS A 201 -6.65 5.84 -4.28
C CYS A 201 -7.74 6.49 -5.15
N VAL A 202 -8.83 6.93 -4.53
CA VAL A 202 -9.95 7.57 -5.24
C VAL A 202 -9.57 8.93 -5.80
N LEU A 203 -8.76 9.73 -5.07
CA LEU A 203 -8.20 10.98 -5.58
C LEU A 203 -7.32 10.73 -6.82
N GLY A 204 -6.42 9.75 -6.76
CA GLY A 204 -5.54 9.41 -7.86
C GLY A 204 -6.28 8.97 -9.13
N GLN A 205 -7.39 8.23 -8.98
CA GLN A 205 -8.26 7.83 -10.12
C GLN A 205 -8.84 9.01 -10.90
N GLN A 206 -8.78 10.25 -10.39
CA GLN A 206 -9.17 11.44 -11.17
C GLN A 206 -8.17 11.78 -12.27
N THR A 207 -6.92 11.35 -12.13
CA THR A 207 -5.82 11.75 -13.03
C THR A 207 -5.22 10.61 -13.83
N VAL A 208 -5.64 9.36 -13.59
CA VAL A 208 -5.12 8.17 -14.27
C VAL A 208 -6.23 7.22 -14.69
N ASP A 209 -5.94 6.33 -15.64
CA ASP A 209 -6.86 5.34 -16.22
C ASP A 209 -6.77 3.94 -15.56
N PHE A 210 -6.08 3.85 -14.43
CA PHE A 210 -5.92 2.63 -13.64
C PHE A 210 -6.31 2.85 -12.17
N VAL A 211 -6.45 1.77 -11.40
CA VAL A 211 -6.65 1.86 -9.94
C VAL A 211 -5.28 1.94 -9.27
N PRO A 212 -4.89 3.07 -8.68
CA PRO A 212 -3.56 3.23 -8.07
C PRO A 212 -3.52 2.52 -6.71
N PHE A 213 -2.50 1.69 -6.49
CA PHE A 213 -2.28 0.98 -5.23
C PHE A 213 -1.08 1.53 -4.48
N PRO A 214 -1.11 1.55 -3.12
CA PRO A 214 0.05 1.91 -2.32
C PRO A 214 1.23 0.98 -2.62
N VAL A 215 2.39 1.56 -2.92
CA VAL A 215 3.65 0.81 -3.11
C VAL A 215 4.75 1.22 -2.15
N GLY A 216 4.49 2.22 -1.32
CA GLY A 216 5.36 2.62 -0.24
C GLY A 216 5.07 4.04 0.21
N PHE A 217 5.81 4.49 1.20
CA PHE A 217 5.81 5.89 1.62
C PHE A 217 7.19 6.28 2.11
N ARG A 218 7.47 7.58 2.15
CA ARG A 218 8.72 8.08 2.72
C ARG A 218 8.68 8.04 4.24
N ARG A 219 7.59 8.52 4.86
CA ARG A 219 7.46 8.52 6.31
C ARG A 219 6.02 8.37 6.75
N ARG A 220 5.79 7.63 7.84
CA ARG A 220 4.55 7.58 8.61
C ARG A 220 4.89 7.96 10.05
N THR A 221 4.10 8.84 10.63
CA THR A 221 4.26 9.26 12.04
C THR A 221 2.94 9.10 12.78
N VAL A 222 2.93 8.26 13.81
CA VAL A 222 1.79 8.09 14.73
C VAL A 222 2.01 8.94 15.97
N LEU A 223 1.30 10.06 16.06
CA LEU A 223 1.34 10.95 17.22
C LEU A 223 0.44 10.45 18.33
N ARG A 224 -0.72 9.89 17.97
CA ARG A 224 -1.69 9.30 18.88
C ARG A 224 -2.25 8.03 18.25
N PRO A 225 -2.35 6.93 19.01
CA PRO A 225 -2.92 5.70 18.49
C PRO A 225 -4.42 5.90 18.22
N THR A 226 -4.84 5.66 16.98
CA THR A 226 -6.26 5.55 16.66
C THR A 226 -6.88 4.35 17.40
N GLN A 227 -8.16 4.42 17.70
CA GLN A 227 -8.87 3.50 18.57
C GLN A 227 -9.97 2.75 17.80
N PRO A 228 -10.17 1.45 18.03
CA PRO A 228 -11.29 0.71 17.47
C PRO A 228 -12.63 1.38 17.78
N GLY A 229 -13.55 1.39 16.81
CA GLY A 229 -14.89 1.98 16.95
C GLY A 229 -14.96 3.51 16.89
N SER A 230 -13.82 4.21 16.94
CA SER A 230 -13.76 5.68 16.97
C SER A 230 -13.84 6.31 15.58
N SER A 231 -14.26 7.57 15.54
CA SER A 231 -14.39 8.39 14.34
C SER A 231 -13.20 9.32 14.17
N TYR A 232 -12.84 9.58 12.92
CA TYR A 232 -11.72 10.43 12.52
C TYR A 232 -12.06 11.22 11.26
N ILE A 233 -11.22 12.18 10.94
CA ILE A 233 -11.22 12.94 9.70
C ILE A 233 -9.91 12.64 8.97
N THR A 234 -9.96 12.40 7.67
CA THR A 234 -8.76 12.30 6.83
C THR A 234 -8.73 13.43 5.82
N ARG A 235 -7.52 13.92 5.54
CA ARG A 235 -7.24 14.79 4.41
C ARG A 235 -6.05 14.23 3.65
N VAL A 236 -6.20 14.15 2.35
CA VAL A 236 -5.17 13.69 1.41
C VAL A 236 -4.90 14.83 0.45
N ARG A 237 -3.63 15.11 0.18
CA ARG A 237 -3.19 16.08 -0.81
C ARG A 237 -2.28 15.39 -1.81
N GLN A 238 -2.57 15.55 -3.09
CA GLN A 238 -1.66 15.16 -4.15
C GLN A 238 -0.48 16.14 -4.19
N THR A 239 0.72 15.58 -4.24
CA THR A 239 1.98 16.31 -4.37
C THR A 239 2.54 16.08 -5.77
N PRO A 240 3.50 16.90 -6.24
CA PRO A 240 4.10 16.70 -7.55
C PRO A 240 4.58 15.26 -7.78
N CYS A 241 4.16 14.68 -8.91
CA CYS A 241 4.55 13.33 -9.29
C CYS A 241 6.05 13.27 -9.58
N LEU A 242 6.69 12.20 -9.14
CA LEU A 242 8.06 11.85 -9.49
C LEU A 242 8.01 10.51 -10.22
N ASP A 243 8.77 10.38 -11.31
CA ASP A 243 9.06 9.11 -11.97
C ASP A 243 7.84 8.24 -12.37
N GLY A 244 6.72 8.87 -12.74
CA GLY A 244 5.51 8.15 -13.19
C GLY A 244 4.70 7.49 -12.05
N GLU A 245 5.01 7.80 -10.80
CA GLU A 245 4.22 7.42 -9.62
C GLU A 245 3.37 8.60 -9.15
N LEU A 246 2.16 8.30 -8.66
CA LEU A 246 1.31 9.29 -7.98
C LEU A 246 1.81 9.46 -6.54
N ASN A 247 2.03 10.70 -6.12
CA ASN A 247 2.54 11.03 -4.80
C ASN A 247 1.50 11.79 -3.97
N PHE A 248 1.33 11.41 -2.71
CA PHE A 248 0.39 12.04 -1.79
C PHE A 248 0.99 12.25 -0.41
N ASP A 249 0.51 13.28 0.27
CA ASP A 249 0.63 13.43 1.72
C ASP A 249 -0.77 13.30 2.33
N LEU A 250 -0.88 12.66 3.50
CA LEU A 250 -2.15 12.54 4.20
C LEU A 250 -2.00 12.67 5.70
N ALA A 251 -3.09 13.05 6.35
CA ALA A 251 -3.17 13.14 7.79
C ALA A 251 -4.56 12.76 8.30
N ILE A 252 -4.58 12.33 9.56
CA ILE A 252 -5.77 11.86 10.28
C ILE A 252 -5.92 12.67 11.56
N TRP A 253 -7.11 13.24 11.77
CA TRP A 253 -7.49 13.99 12.96
C TRP A 253 -8.71 13.37 13.64
N ASP A 254 -8.97 13.76 14.89
CA ASP A 254 -10.31 13.62 15.45
C ASP A 254 -11.22 14.81 15.08
N ASP A 255 -12.48 14.76 15.53
CA ASP A 255 -13.47 15.82 15.32
C ASP A 255 -13.11 17.13 16.06
N GLY A 256 -12.22 17.07 17.05
CA GLY A 256 -11.69 18.24 17.75
C GLY A 256 -10.53 18.91 17.01
N GLY A 257 -10.11 18.38 15.86
CA GLY A 257 -8.98 18.89 15.09
C GLY A 257 -7.62 18.48 15.67
N GLN A 258 -7.57 17.54 16.61
CA GLN A 258 -6.32 17.01 17.12
C GLN A 258 -5.74 16.01 16.12
N LEU A 259 -4.48 16.21 15.74
CA LEU A 259 -3.77 15.32 14.81
C LEU A 259 -3.38 13.99 15.48
N TYR A 260 -3.69 12.87 14.83
CA TYR A 260 -3.38 11.50 15.26
C TYR A 260 -2.22 10.91 14.48
N GLU A 261 -2.24 11.06 13.16
CA GLU A 261 -1.33 10.34 12.28
C GLU A 261 -1.06 11.12 11.01
N THR A 262 0.17 11.01 10.49
CA THR A 262 0.57 11.54 9.19
C THR A 262 1.25 10.45 8.35
N VAL A 263 1.09 10.55 7.03
CA VAL A 263 1.92 9.84 6.06
C VAL A 263 2.38 10.84 5.01
N ASP A 264 3.69 10.91 4.82
CA ASP A 264 4.35 11.80 3.88
C ASP A 264 4.97 10.99 2.73
N GLY A 265 4.83 11.49 1.51
CA GLY A 265 5.37 10.88 0.30
C GLY A 265 4.82 9.48 0.07
N LEU A 266 3.52 9.28 0.28
CA LEU A 266 2.80 8.08 -0.13
C LEU A 266 2.90 7.94 -1.64
N ARG A 267 3.42 6.81 -2.10
CA ARG A 267 3.58 6.48 -3.52
C ARG A 267 2.52 5.48 -3.93
N MET A 268 1.87 5.76 -5.06
CA MET A 268 0.87 4.88 -5.65
C MET A 268 1.11 4.68 -7.15
N ARG A 269 0.88 3.47 -7.64
CA ARG A 269 1.04 3.12 -9.07
C ARG A 269 0.11 1.98 -9.48
N ASP A 270 0.08 1.66 -10.77
CA ASP A 270 -0.57 0.46 -11.28
C ASP A 270 0.22 -0.79 -10.87
N VAL A 271 -0.47 -1.75 -10.25
CA VAL A 271 0.07 -3.05 -9.84
C VAL A 271 -0.52 -4.22 -10.61
N SER A 272 -1.42 -3.94 -11.57
CA SER A 272 -2.04 -4.95 -12.43
C SER A 272 -1.05 -5.59 -13.42
N SER A 273 -0.03 -4.83 -13.87
CA SER A 273 1.03 -5.32 -14.77
C SER A 273 1.98 -6.34 -14.09
N VAL A 274 2.18 -6.23 -12.77
CA VAL A 274 2.93 -7.21 -11.96
C VAL A 274 2.22 -8.58 -11.99
N LEU A 275 0.91 -8.60 -12.22
CA LEU A 275 0.11 -9.82 -12.36
C LEU A 275 0.12 -10.37 -13.81
N LYS A 276 0.09 -9.51 -14.84
CA LYS A 276 0.21 -9.94 -16.26
C LYS A 276 1.49 -10.75 -16.49
N LYS A 277 2.62 -10.29 -15.94
CA LYS A 277 3.93 -10.98 -16.03
C LYS A 277 3.98 -12.35 -15.33
N ASN A 278 3.02 -12.65 -14.43
CA ASN A 278 2.88 -13.97 -13.80
C ASN A 278 1.89 -14.89 -14.54
N ARG A 279 0.87 -14.33 -15.22
CA ARG A 279 -0.04 -15.10 -16.10
C ARG A 279 0.69 -15.61 -17.35
N ASP A 280 1.50 -14.77 -18.00
CA ASP A 280 2.26 -15.17 -19.18
C ASP A 280 3.34 -16.22 -18.88
N LYS A 281 3.80 -16.29 -17.62
CA LYS A 281 4.78 -17.30 -17.17
C LYS A 281 4.16 -18.64 -16.75
N LEU A 282 2.88 -18.69 -16.43
CA LEU A 282 2.16 -19.96 -16.22
C LEU A 282 1.62 -20.54 -17.55
N ALA A 283 1.41 -19.70 -18.56
CA ALA A 283 0.96 -20.14 -19.88
C ALA A 283 2.08 -20.78 -20.75
N VAL A 284 3.35 -20.69 -20.34
CA VAL A 284 4.50 -21.32 -21.03
C VAL A 284 5.05 -22.50 -20.21
N VAL A 285 4.18 -23.45 -19.87
CA VAL A 285 4.58 -24.85 -19.64
C VAL A 285 3.48 -25.72 -20.25
N GLY A 286 3.49 -25.81 -21.59
CA GLY A 286 2.78 -26.86 -22.30
C GLY A 286 3.61 -28.15 -22.28
N PRO A 287 2.99 -29.34 -22.22
CA PRO A 287 3.68 -30.62 -22.22
C PRO A 287 4.33 -30.90 -23.58
N GLY A 288 5.53 -31.47 -23.55
CA GLY A 288 6.27 -31.88 -24.75
C GLY A 288 5.74 -33.18 -25.36
N GLU A 289 5.84 -33.21 -26.70
CA GLU A 289 6.05 -34.35 -27.62
C GLU A 289 4.96 -35.44 -27.70
N GLN A 290 4.57 -36.00 -28.86
CA GLN A 290 5.04 -35.99 -30.24
C GLN A 290 3.94 -36.66 -31.11
N LEU A 291 3.75 -36.25 -32.39
CA LEU A 291 3.71 -37.11 -33.60
C LEU A 291 3.04 -36.43 -34.83
N LEU A 292 3.90 -36.09 -35.79
CA LEU A 292 3.83 -36.30 -37.26
C LEU A 292 2.49 -36.17 -38.03
N HIS A 293 2.39 -35.15 -38.90
CA HIS A 293 2.49 -35.21 -40.39
C HIS A 293 1.64 -34.13 -41.09
N GLY A 294 2.20 -33.54 -42.17
CA GLY A 294 1.40 -33.26 -43.37
C GLY A 294 1.03 -31.81 -43.74
N ASN A 295 2.02 -31.09 -44.27
CA ASN A 295 1.98 -30.31 -45.54
C ASN A 295 0.97 -29.18 -45.84
N SER A 296 1.57 -28.10 -46.39
CA SER A 296 1.12 -27.19 -47.47
C SER A 296 0.02 -26.15 -47.21
N GLY A 297 0.34 -24.89 -47.51
CA GLY A 297 -0.65 -23.88 -47.93
C GLY A 297 -0.41 -22.46 -47.41
N GLN A 298 0.47 -21.69 -48.05
CA GLN A 298 0.37 -20.21 -48.11
C GLN A 298 -0.73 -19.83 -49.13
N PRO A 299 -1.44 -18.69 -48.98
CA PRO A 299 -0.91 -17.44 -49.52
C PRO A 299 -1.22 -16.16 -48.72
N ALA A 300 -0.56 -15.10 -49.17
CA ALA A 300 -0.50 -13.73 -48.68
C ALA A 300 -1.83 -12.94 -48.69
N GLN A 301 -1.91 -11.88 -47.88
CA GLN A 301 -2.26 -10.53 -48.33
C GLN A 301 -2.11 -9.43 -47.25
N GLN A 302 -1.46 -8.35 -47.69
CA GLN A 302 -1.73 -6.90 -47.47
C GLN A 302 -1.56 -6.23 -46.09
N ASP A 303 -0.45 -5.47 -46.03
CA ASP A 303 -0.35 -4.03 -45.72
C ASP A 303 -1.63 -3.30 -45.29
N GLU A 304 -1.59 -2.68 -44.10
CA GLU A 304 -1.95 -1.26 -43.97
C GLU A 304 -1.21 -0.62 -42.78
N ARG A 305 -0.46 0.44 -43.10
CA ARG A 305 0.28 1.30 -42.18
C ARG A 305 -0.66 2.37 -41.63
N ILE A 306 -0.62 2.63 -40.32
CA ILE A 306 -0.94 3.96 -39.79
C ILE A 306 0.16 4.41 -38.83
N HIS A 307 0.63 5.63 -39.13
CA HIS A 307 1.80 6.34 -38.65
C HIS A 307 1.41 7.21 -37.44
N CYS A 308 2.23 7.24 -36.39
CA CYS A 308 2.18 8.24 -35.32
C CYS A 308 3.50 9.04 -35.34
N PRO A 309 3.49 10.37 -35.53
CA PRO A 309 4.73 11.15 -35.61
C PRO A 309 5.17 11.70 -34.25
N GLY A 310 6.50 11.71 -34.05
CA GLY A 310 7.20 12.92 -33.61
C GLY A 310 7.63 13.02 -32.15
N GLN A 311 8.70 12.32 -31.77
CA GLN A 311 9.67 12.84 -30.80
C GLN A 311 10.60 13.82 -31.52
N VAL A 312 10.80 15.03 -30.99
CA VAL A 312 11.92 15.90 -31.36
C VAL A 312 12.76 16.15 -30.12
N HIS A 313 13.95 15.54 -30.11
CA HIS A 313 15.08 16.00 -29.32
C HIS A 313 15.75 17.16 -30.05
N ALA A 314 15.92 18.29 -29.37
CA ALA A 314 16.89 19.31 -29.76
C ALA A 314 18.08 19.26 -28.79
N LYS A 315 19.22 18.78 -29.30
CA LYS A 315 20.55 19.12 -28.80
C LYS A 315 21.19 19.98 -29.88
N GLU A 316 21.61 21.19 -29.55
CA GLU A 316 22.69 21.81 -30.30
C GLU A 316 23.58 22.65 -29.37
N LYS A 317 24.87 22.60 -29.67
CA LYS A 317 26.01 23.08 -28.88
C LYS A 317 26.51 24.42 -29.44
N ASN A 318 26.91 25.31 -28.52
CA ASN A 318 28.08 26.20 -28.48
C ASN A 318 28.47 27.20 -29.60
N GLN A 319 29.12 28.26 -29.07
CA GLN A 319 29.97 29.34 -29.65
C GLN A 319 29.16 30.53 -30.18
N VAL A 320 29.33 31.74 -29.61
CA VAL A 320 30.54 32.58 -29.48
C VAL A 320 30.65 33.20 -28.10
#